data_AF-A0A431PM89-F1
#
_entry.id   AF-A0A431PM89-F1
#
_cell.length_a   1.000
_cell.length_b   1.000
_cell.length_c   1.000
_cell.angle_alpha   90.00
_cell.angle_beta   90.00
_cell.angle_gamma   90.00
#
_symmetry.space_group_name_H-M   'P 1'
#
loop_
_entity.id
_entity.type
_entity.pdbx_description
1 polymer ?
#
loop_
_entity_poly.entity_id
_entity_poly.type
_entity_poly.pdbx_seq_one_letter_code
_entity_poly.pdbx_strand_id
1 'polypeptide(L)' 'MIDLIRQPNSGQDIVAARVRRMLTSYLFNCPRGPASVREMICEDIQRFTELGARRYVADLVEVLKQYDSACSKC' A
#
# COMPACT_ATOMS: atom_id res chain seq x y z
N MET A 1 -11.61 -6.33 -36.88
CA MET A 1 -11.01 -5.37 -35.95
C MET A 1 -11.77 -5.52 -34.65
N ILE A 2 -11.32 -6.40 -33.76
CA ILE A 2 -11.96 -6.60 -32.45
C ILE A 2 -10.99 -6.04 -31.43
N ASP A 3 -11.38 -4.95 -30.79
CA ASP A 3 -10.65 -4.38 -29.66
C ASP A 3 -10.59 -5.40 -28.54
N LEU A 4 -9.38 -5.88 -28.25
CA LEU A 4 -9.05 -6.60 -27.03
C LEU A 4 -9.17 -5.61 -25.87
N ILE A 5 -10.39 -5.42 -25.36
CA ILE A 5 -10.56 -4.89 -24.01
C ILE A 5 -9.95 -5.93 -23.08
N ARG A 6 -8.71 -5.68 -22.66
CA ARG A 6 -8.03 -6.40 -21.61
C ARG A 6 -8.90 -6.29 -20.37
N GLN A 7 -9.72 -7.32 -20.15
CA GLN A 7 -10.48 -7.45 -18.91
C GLN A 7 -9.47 -7.41 -17.77
N PRO A 8 -9.66 -6.56 -16.75
CA PRO A 8 -8.79 -6.58 -15.59
C PRO A 8 -8.80 -7.98 -15.01
N ASN A 9 -7.63 -8.53 -14.70
CA ASN A 9 -7.53 -9.79 -13.97
C ASN A 9 -8.10 -9.50 -12.58
N SER A 10 -9.37 -9.84 -12.42
CA SER A 10 -10.37 -9.02 -11.71
C SER A 10 -10.14 -8.87 -10.21
N GLY A 11 -9.34 -9.74 -9.58
CA GLY A 11 -8.94 -9.60 -8.17
C GLY A 11 -7.64 -8.82 -7.97
N GLN A 12 -6.64 -9.07 -8.81
CA GLN A 12 -5.28 -8.53 -8.66
C GLN A 12 -5.25 -7.02 -8.89
N ASP A 13 -5.99 -6.55 -9.90
CA ASP A 13 -6.04 -5.13 -10.26
C ASP A 13 -6.76 -4.28 -9.20
N ILE A 14 -7.78 -4.86 -8.53
CA ILE A 14 -8.49 -4.21 -7.43
C ILE A 14 -7.57 -4.08 -6.20
N VAL A 15 -6.83 -5.14 -5.86
CA VAL A 15 -5.84 -5.10 -4.77
C VAL A 15 -4.76 -4.06 -5.07
N ALA A 16 -4.20 -4.07 -6.29
CA ALA A 16 -3.20 -3.09 -6.70
C ALA A 16 -3.73 -1.64 -6.64
N ALA A 17 -4.97 -1.39 -7.06
CA ALA A 17 -5.60 -0.08 -6.93
C ALA A 17 -5.78 0.35 -5.47
N ARG A 18 -6.20 -0.57 -4.60
CA ARG A 18 -6.37 -0.31 -3.16
C ARG A 18 -5.04 0.01 -2.48
N VAL A 19 -4.01 -0.81 -2.71
CA VAL A 19 -2.66 -0.59 -2.19
C VAL A 19 -2.10 0.75 -2.66
N ARG A 20 -2.23 1.10 -3.96
CA ARG A 20 -1.79 2.40 -4.47
C ARG A 20 -2.47 3.57 -3.77
N ARG A 21 -3.79 3.48 -3.56
CA ARG A 21 -4.54 4.53 -2.85
C ARG A 21 -4.05 4.69 -1.41
N MET A 22 -3.81 3.58 -0.71
CA MET A 22 -3.27 3.61 0.66
C MET A 22 -1.87 4.21 0.69
N LEU A 23 -0.98 3.81 -0.23
CA LEU A 23 0.36 4.39 -0.35
C LEU A 23 0.30 5.90 -0.57
N THR A 24 -0.57 6.40 -1.46
CA THR A 24 -0.76 7.84 -1.65
C THR A 24 -1.17 8.54 -0.35
N SER A 25 -2.04 7.92 0.46
CA SER A 25 -2.41 8.45 1.79
C SER A 25 -1.22 8.59 2.73
N TYR A 26 -0.30 7.62 2.76
CA TYR A 26 0.93 7.73 3.56
C TYR A 26 1.91 8.76 2.99
N LEU A 27 2.06 8.85 1.67
CA LEU A 27 2.96 9.82 1.03
C LEU A 27 2.56 11.29 1.29
N PHE A 28 1.29 11.58 1.55
CA PHE A 28 0.89 12.92 2.03
C PHE A 28 1.55 13.31 3.36
N ASN A 29 2.06 12.34 4.13
CA ASN A 29 2.76 12.58 5.39
C ASN A 29 4.28 12.72 5.21
N CYS A 30 4.82 12.68 3.99
CA CYS A 30 6.26 12.82 3.71
C CYS A 30 6.94 14.07 4.32
N PRO A 31 6.27 15.24 4.50
CA PRO A 31 6.87 16.37 5.20
C PRO A 31 7.29 16.07 6.66
N ARG A 32 6.75 15.02 7.28
CA ARG A 32 7.17 14.54 8.61
C ARG A 32 8.51 13.80 8.60
N GLY A 33 9.05 13.50 7.42
CA GLY A 33 10.26 12.73 7.22
C GLY A 33 9.99 11.25 6.92
N PRO A 34 10.86 10.59 6.13
CA PRO A 34 10.60 9.24 5.63
C PRO A 34 10.57 8.19 6.75
N ALA A 35 11.41 8.34 7.77
CA ALA A 35 11.41 7.46 8.93
C ALA A 35 10.07 7.50 9.69
N SER A 36 9.50 8.69 9.90
CA SER A 36 8.21 8.86 10.59
C SER A 36 7.04 8.29 9.80
N VAL A 37 7.05 8.42 8.47
CA VAL A 37 6.00 7.78 7.64
C VAL A 37 6.12 6.27 7.66
N ARG A 38 7.35 5.73 7.63
CA ARG A 38 7.59 4.29 7.77
C ARG A 38 7.10 3.75 9.11
N GLU A 39 7.39 4.47 10.19
CA GLU A 39 6.91 4.14 11.54
C GLU A 39 5.39 4.11 11.61
N MET A 40 4.69 5.13 11.07
CA MET A 40 3.23 5.13 10.97
C MET A 40 2.66 3.87 10.28
N ILE A 41 3.28 3.43 9.17
CA ILE A 41 2.83 2.23 8.47
C ILE A 41 3.01 0.99 9.36
N CYS A 42 4.12 0.88 10.08
CA CYS A 42 4.38 -0.23 11.01
C CYS A 42 3.40 -0.24 12.20
N GLU A 43 3.09 0.92 12.77
CA GLU A 43 2.12 1.05 13.87
C GLU A 43 0.73 0.60 13.41
N ASP A 44 0.30 1.00 12.21
CA ASP A 44 -0.96 0.56 11.64
C ASP A 44 -0.97 -0.96 11.40
N ILE A 45 0.12 -1.54 10.87
CA ILE A 45 0.25 -3.00 10.71
C ILE A 45 0.05 -3.71 12.06
N GLN A 46 0.74 -3.25 13.11
CA GLN A 46 0.63 -3.85 14.44
C GLN A 46 -0.81 -3.75 14.94
N ARG A 47 -1.39 -2.55 14.94
CA ARG A 47 -2.75 -2.29 15.42
C ARG A 47 -3.79 -3.15 14.71
N PHE A 48 -3.72 -3.24 13.38
CA PHE A 48 -4.69 -4.04 12.61
C PHE A 48 -4.43 -5.54 12.69
N THR A 49 -3.21 -5.95 13.04
CA THR A 49 -2.90 -7.35 13.38
C THR A 49 -3.59 -7.75 14.67
N GLU A 50 -3.50 -6.92 15.72
CA GLU A 50 -4.17 -7.14 17.01
C GLU A 50 -5.70 -7.20 16.88
N LEU A 51 -6.26 -6.42 15.96
CA LEU A 51 -7.70 -6.44 15.62
C LEU A 51 -8.12 -7.63 14.74
N GLY A 52 -7.18 -8.47 14.28
CA GLY A 52 -7.47 -9.62 13.41
C GLY A 52 -7.85 -9.25 11.98
N ALA A 53 -7.58 -8.01 11.54
CA ALA A 53 -7.93 -7.51 10.21
C ALA A 53 -6.96 -8.01 9.10
N ARG A 54 -6.83 -9.33 8.96
CA ARG A 54 -5.80 -10.00 8.15
C ARG A 54 -5.66 -9.48 6.71
N ARG A 55 -6.78 -9.21 6.03
CA ARG A 55 -6.76 -8.67 4.65
C ARG A 55 -6.18 -7.27 4.59
N TYR A 56 -6.54 -6.42 5.54
CA TYR A 56 -6.05 -5.05 5.63
C TYR A 56 -4.56 -5.02 6.00
N VAL A 57 -4.13 -5.90 6.90
CA VAL A 57 -2.70 -6.09 7.23
C VAL A 57 -1.90 -6.51 5.99
N ALA A 58 -2.41 -7.44 5.18
CA ALA A 58 -1.73 -7.84 3.95
C ALA A 58 -1.57 -6.67 2.96
N ASP A 59 -2.59 -5.82 2.83
CA ASP A 59 -2.50 -4.61 2.01
C ASP A 59 -1.45 -3.63 2.58
N LEU A 60 -1.41 -3.42 3.89
CA LEU A 60 -0.42 -2.54 4.55
C LEU A 60 1.01 -3.05 4.42
N VAL A 61 1.23 -4.36 4.48
CA VAL A 61 2.55 -4.96 4.24
C VAL A 61 3.00 -4.69 2.80
N GLU A 62 2.09 -4.73 1.84
CA GLU A 62 2.41 -4.38 0.45
C GLU A 62 2.68 -2.88 0.28
N VAL A 63 1.93 -2.02 0.99
CA VAL A 63 2.20 -0.58 1.07
C VAL A 63 3.61 -0.31 1.60
N LEU A 64 4.01 -0.98 2.69
CA LEU A 64 5.34 -0.83 3.28
C LEU A 64 6.45 -1.18 2.29
N LYS A 65 6.32 -2.29 1.56
CA LYS A 65 7.30 -2.68 0.52
C LYS A 65 7.40 -1.65 -0.60
N GLN A 66 6.27 -1.14 -1.08
CA GLN A 66 6.27 -0.12 -2.13
C GLN A 66 6.84 1.21 -1.62
N TYR A 67 6.57 1.56 -0.37
CA TYR A 67 7.15 2.72 0.30
C TYR A 67 8.68 2.60 0.42
N ASP A 68 9.20 1.51 1.00
CA ASP A 68 10.64 1.25 1.13
C ASP A 68 11.33 1.24 -0.24
N SER A 69 10.69 0.67 -1.26
CA SER A 69 11.19 0.67 -2.65
C SER A 69 11.22 2.07 -3.29
N ALA A 70 10.33 2.97 -2.89
CA ALA A 70 10.31 4.35 -3.37
C ALA A 70 11.39 5.19 -2.67
N CYS A 71 11.57 5.01 -1.36
CA CYS A 71 12.57 5.74 -0.57
C CYS A 71 14.00 5.27 -0.84
N SER A 72 14.21 4.00 -1.21
CA SER A 72 15.54 3.47 -1.55
C SER A 72 16.06 3.94 -2.93
N LYS A 73 15.23 4.64 -3.71
CA LYS A 73 15.59 5.21 -5.02
C LYS A 73 15.98 6.69 -4.94
N CYS A 74 16.04 7.27 -3.74
CA CYS A 74 16.45 8.64 -3.48
C CYS A 74 17.90 8.72 -3.01
#